data_AF-A0A3L7UCI4-F1
#
_entry.id   AF-A0A3L7UCI4-F1
#
_cell.length_a   1.000
_cell.length_b   1.000
_cell.length_c   1.000
_cell.angle_alpha   90.00
_cell.angle_beta   90.00
_cell.angle_gamma   90.00
#
_symmetry.space_group_name_H-M   'P 1'
#
loop_
_entity.id
_entity.type
_entity.pdbx_description
1 polymer ?
#
loop_
_entity_poly.entity_id
_entity_poly.type
_entity_poly.pdbx_seq_one_letter_code
_entity_poly.pdbx_strand_id
1 'polypeptide(L)'
;MMHAPCQHWPESDSTGDHVMTLNVPLNSLPGIHRRDFLSASTIAVLGGAVASSSNLRAALPDENIGHATLRVGDLTAVIGDNSADDEHRAGYNGVWSLQHSAATRSVFVPAVAGLNLEHIVTGEQLDDGKIFFEPRNAAMNFRKLDDHSAELHQPPTPTFHVESWTQFQLVAPHYLDMTFRCKAHQPVFSRGYLALFWASYINAPADKSMYFQGGLDGQKDLWTQFCTQWHNDQSTVRHRDDAFEMTFPSDGRDALFKSLSRFRFDLPFFYGNFDDLIWLVMFDRAEGIRLTHSPSGGGGNAALQTTNPAWDFQFLVQNPEIMKEYSFRVRTVLRPRCSRAEMLGEFMKWKETM
;
A
#
# COMPACT_ATOMS: atom_id res chain seq x y z
N MET A 1 -40.82 3.80 34.77
CA MET A 1 -40.21 4.61 35.85
C MET A 1 -39.17 3.72 36.51
N MET A 2 -37.87 4.02 36.57
CA MET A 2 -37.18 5.30 36.63
C MET A 2 -35.99 5.32 35.66
N HIS A 3 -35.80 6.48 35.01
CA HIS A 3 -34.61 6.82 34.24
C HIS A 3 -33.43 7.07 35.19
N ALA A 4 -32.24 6.62 34.79
CA ALA A 4 -30.96 7.13 35.28
C ALA A 4 -30.16 7.67 34.09
N PRO A 5 -29.30 8.69 34.28
CA PRO A 5 -29.01 9.69 33.25
C PRO A 5 -27.74 9.37 32.43
N CYS A 6 -27.75 9.85 31.17
CA CYS A 6 -26.55 10.00 30.35
C CYS A 6 -25.50 10.86 31.06
N GLN A 7 -24.29 10.32 31.22
CA GLN A 7 -23.11 11.11 31.52
C GLN A 7 -22.43 11.53 30.22
N HIS A 8 -22.39 12.85 29.99
CA HIS A 8 -21.48 13.48 29.03
C HIS A 8 -20.05 13.38 29.54
N TRP A 9 -19.12 13.04 28.64
CA TRP A 9 -17.68 13.21 28.82
C TRP A 9 -17.15 14.13 27.72
N PRO A 10 -16.15 14.97 28.03
CA PRO A 10 -15.89 16.22 27.34
C PRO A 10 -15.10 16.05 26.03
N GLU A 11 -15.44 16.91 25.07
CA GLU A 11 -14.65 17.21 23.88
C GLU A 11 -13.30 17.81 24.30
N SER A 12 -12.21 17.22 23.82
CA SER A 12 -10.89 17.82 23.89
C SER A 12 -10.64 18.64 22.62
N ASP A 13 -10.68 19.96 22.79
CA ASP A 13 -10.15 20.93 21.85
C ASP A 13 -8.68 20.65 21.53
N SER A 14 -8.36 20.58 20.24
CA SER A 14 -7.02 20.89 19.74
C SER A 14 -7.16 21.88 18.58
N THR A 15 -6.91 23.15 18.90
CA THR A 15 -6.33 24.21 18.07
C THR A 15 -5.70 23.70 16.76
N GLY A 16 -6.01 24.19 15.57
CA GLY A 16 -6.28 25.57 15.17
C GLY A 16 -5.22 25.95 14.14
N ASP A 17 -5.48 25.71 12.85
CA ASP A 17 -4.69 26.25 11.75
C ASP A 17 -5.59 27.08 10.83
N HIS A 18 -5.29 28.37 10.81
CA HIS A 18 -6.00 29.38 10.04
C HIS A 18 -5.71 29.24 8.55
N VAL A 19 -6.76 28.96 7.78
CA VAL A 19 -6.77 29.13 6.32
C VAL A 19 -6.75 30.64 6.01
N MET A 20 -5.61 31.17 5.60
CA MET A 20 -5.55 32.46 4.91
C MET A 20 -5.89 32.26 3.42
N THR A 21 -7.12 32.61 3.06
CA THR A 21 -7.55 32.87 1.69
C THR A 21 -6.97 34.20 1.22
N LEU A 22 -6.06 34.18 0.24
CA LEU A 22 -5.69 35.36 -0.54
C LEU A 22 -6.45 35.36 -1.87
N ASN A 23 -7.51 36.16 -1.91
CA ASN A 23 -8.15 36.61 -3.15
C ASN A 23 -7.26 37.63 -3.85
N VAL A 24 -6.88 37.38 -5.10
CA VAL A 24 -6.33 38.40 -6.00
C VAL A 24 -7.27 38.54 -7.21
N PRO A 25 -7.78 39.74 -7.53
CA PRO A 25 -8.67 39.95 -8.67
C PRO A 25 -7.91 40.08 -10.00
N LEU A 26 -8.51 39.53 -11.06
CA LEU A 26 -8.16 39.78 -12.47
C LEU A 26 -8.40 41.25 -12.84
N ASN A 27 -7.51 41.83 -13.65
CA ASN A 27 -7.90 42.81 -14.66
C ASN A 27 -6.89 42.96 -15.82
N SER A 28 -7.48 43.11 -17.02
CA SER A 28 -7.02 43.78 -18.26
C SER A 28 -5.90 43.21 -19.15
N LEU A 29 -6.35 42.62 -20.26
CA LEU A 29 -5.79 42.58 -21.64
C LEU A 29 -5.38 43.98 -22.18
N PRO A 30 -4.58 44.16 -23.27
CA PRO A 30 -4.80 43.54 -24.60
C PRO A 30 -3.57 43.30 -25.52
N GLY A 31 -3.80 42.64 -26.67
CA GLY A 31 -2.93 42.82 -27.85
C GLY A 31 -2.79 41.62 -28.80
N ILE A 32 -3.76 41.42 -29.69
CA ILE A 32 -3.65 40.59 -30.89
C ILE A 32 -2.76 41.30 -31.92
N HIS A 33 -1.83 40.60 -32.58
CA HIS A 33 -1.62 40.76 -34.03
C HIS A 33 -0.96 39.51 -34.65
N ARG A 34 -1.74 38.89 -35.55
CA ARG A 34 -1.34 37.90 -36.54
C ARG A 34 -0.92 38.66 -37.80
N ARG A 35 0.21 38.30 -38.43
CA ARG A 35 0.45 38.54 -39.86
C ARG A 35 1.22 37.37 -40.47
N ASP A 36 0.58 36.82 -41.49
CA ASP A 36 1.08 35.85 -42.46
C ASP A 36 2.21 36.44 -43.33
N PHE A 37 3.10 35.62 -43.88
CA PHE A 37 3.24 35.38 -45.34
C PHE A 37 4.52 34.61 -45.72
N LEU A 38 4.28 33.45 -46.33
CA LEU A 38 4.92 32.76 -47.48
C LEU A 38 6.27 33.22 -48.07
N SER A 39 7.08 32.20 -48.38
CA SER A 39 7.70 31.86 -49.69
C SER A 39 9.20 31.58 -49.53
N ALA A 40 9.68 30.34 -49.72
CA ALA A 40 9.88 29.56 -50.95
C ALA A 40 11.31 29.71 -51.52
N SER A 41 12.00 28.56 -51.53
CA SER A 41 13.00 28.11 -52.51
C SER A 41 14.38 28.76 -52.53
N THR A 42 15.43 27.95 -52.35
CA THR A 42 16.22 27.37 -53.48
C THR A 42 17.27 26.39 -52.95
N ILE A 43 17.38 25.26 -53.65
CA ILE A 43 18.33 24.16 -53.48
C ILE A 43 19.71 24.57 -54.00
N ALA A 44 20.77 24.26 -53.25
CA ALA A 44 22.12 24.08 -53.80
C ALA A 44 22.76 22.85 -53.15
N VAL A 45 22.87 21.78 -53.93
CA VAL A 45 23.64 20.57 -53.62
C VAL A 45 25.07 20.80 -54.10
N LEU A 46 26.04 20.73 -53.19
CA LEU A 46 27.43 20.44 -53.53
C LEU A 46 27.98 19.46 -52.48
N GLY A 47 28.37 18.29 -52.98
CA GLY A 47 28.84 17.17 -52.19
C GLY A 47 30.18 17.43 -51.51
N GLY A 48 30.27 16.94 -50.28
CA GLY A 48 31.52 16.74 -49.56
C GLY A 48 31.29 15.60 -48.57
N ALA A 49 31.92 14.46 -48.83
CA ALA A 49 31.89 13.32 -47.91
C ALA A 49 32.56 13.74 -46.59
N VAL A 50 31.78 13.80 -45.52
CA VAL A 50 32.28 13.93 -44.15
C VAL A 50 31.79 12.70 -43.39
N ALA A 51 32.75 12.01 -42.81
CA ALA A 51 32.60 10.77 -42.05
C ALA A 51 31.42 10.84 -41.07
N SER A 52 30.58 9.80 -41.09
CA SER A 52 29.55 9.60 -40.08
C SER A 52 30.22 9.29 -38.74
N SER A 53 30.50 10.32 -37.94
CA SER A 53 30.65 10.14 -36.51
C SER A 53 29.29 9.71 -35.99
N SER A 54 29.17 8.43 -35.64
CA SER A 54 28.11 7.89 -34.83
C SER A 54 27.99 8.74 -33.58
N ASN A 55 27.00 9.65 -33.55
CA ASN A 55 26.55 10.28 -32.33
C ASN A 55 25.90 9.18 -31.48
N LEU A 56 26.73 8.45 -30.73
CA LEU A 56 26.33 7.87 -29.47
C LEU A 56 25.86 9.06 -28.62
N ARG A 57 24.56 9.38 -28.73
CA ARG A 57 23.87 9.96 -27.59
C ARG A 57 24.04 8.93 -26.49
N ALA A 58 24.99 9.17 -25.60
CA ALA A 58 24.90 8.64 -24.25
C ALA A 58 23.45 8.92 -23.82
N ALA A 59 22.70 7.86 -23.56
CA ALA A 59 21.43 8.00 -22.89
C ALA A 59 21.73 8.87 -21.67
N LEU A 60 21.08 10.04 -21.60
CA LEU A 60 20.99 10.76 -20.34
C LEU A 60 20.56 9.72 -19.30
N PRO A 61 21.15 9.69 -18.10
CA PRO A 61 20.63 8.82 -17.06
C PRO A 61 19.13 9.06 -17.03
N ASP A 62 18.33 7.99 -17.20
CA ASP A 62 16.88 8.06 -17.10
C ASP A 62 16.60 8.99 -15.93
N GLU A 63 15.81 10.04 -16.15
CA GLU A 63 15.26 10.82 -15.05
C GLU A 63 14.84 9.80 -14.00
N ASN A 64 15.23 9.99 -12.74
CA ASN A 64 15.04 8.98 -11.71
C ASN A 64 13.53 8.79 -11.50
N ILE A 65 12.89 7.97 -12.34
CA ILE A 65 11.46 7.81 -12.37
C ILE A 65 11.16 6.99 -11.13
N GLY A 66 10.60 7.62 -10.10
CA GLY A 66 10.26 6.97 -8.83
C GLY A 66 9.15 5.93 -8.96
N HIS A 67 8.61 5.72 -10.15
CA HIS A 67 7.47 4.84 -10.40
C HIS A 67 7.40 4.36 -11.85
N ALA A 68 6.54 3.38 -12.13
CA ALA A 68 6.14 3.03 -13.49
C ALA A 68 4.71 2.52 -13.55
N THR A 69 4.06 2.75 -14.70
CA THR A 69 2.79 2.10 -15.05
C THR A 69 3.05 0.77 -15.74
N LEU A 70 2.47 -0.31 -15.21
CA LEU A 70 2.51 -1.66 -15.75
C LEU A 70 1.11 -2.05 -16.25
N ARG A 71 1.02 -2.80 -17.35
CA ARG A 71 -0.26 -3.31 -17.88
C ARG A 71 -0.11 -4.75 -18.37
N VAL A 72 -0.92 -5.65 -17.81
CA VAL A 72 -0.98 -7.06 -18.22
C VAL A 72 -2.40 -7.58 -18.02
N GLY A 73 -2.93 -8.26 -19.04
CA GLY A 73 -4.29 -8.80 -18.99
C GLY A 73 -5.31 -7.70 -18.72
N ASP A 74 -6.10 -7.89 -17.67
CA ASP A 74 -7.14 -6.96 -17.23
C ASP A 74 -6.61 -5.87 -16.29
N LEU A 75 -5.32 -5.90 -15.88
CA LEU A 75 -4.81 -4.98 -14.87
C LEU A 75 -3.95 -3.86 -15.46
N THR A 76 -4.15 -2.68 -14.89
CA THR A 76 -3.20 -1.57 -14.91
C THR A 76 -2.79 -1.29 -13.47
N ALA A 77 -1.48 -1.21 -13.21
CA ALA A 77 -0.95 -0.82 -11.91
C ALA A 77 0.09 0.29 -12.06
N VAL A 78 0.16 1.18 -11.08
CA VAL A 78 1.28 2.11 -10.90
C VAL A 78 2.03 1.67 -9.66
N ILE A 79 3.30 1.30 -9.83
CA ILE A 79 4.19 0.88 -8.75
C ILE A 79 5.19 2.01 -8.54
N GLY A 80 5.42 2.43 -7.30
CA GLY A 80 6.37 3.51 -7.03
C GLY A 80 6.98 3.49 -5.63
N ASP A 81 8.08 4.22 -5.50
CA ASP A 81 8.79 4.48 -4.26
C ASP A 81 8.01 5.45 -3.36
N ASN A 82 8.68 6.05 -2.37
CA ASN A 82 8.08 6.98 -1.43
C ASN A 82 8.16 8.46 -1.86
N SER A 83 8.44 8.75 -3.13
CA SER A 83 8.33 10.10 -3.69
C SER A 83 6.86 10.51 -3.90
N ALA A 84 6.65 11.78 -4.26
CA ALA A 84 5.34 12.30 -4.69
C ALA A 84 5.32 12.43 -6.21
N ASP A 85 4.14 12.28 -6.82
CA ASP A 85 3.90 12.58 -8.22
C ASP A 85 2.42 12.94 -8.43
N ASP A 86 2.15 14.07 -9.10
CA ASP A 86 0.80 14.62 -9.29
C ASP A 86 -0.05 14.65 -7.98
N GLU A 87 -1.13 13.87 -7.93
CA GLU A 87 -2.03 13.75 -6.76
C GLU A 87 -1.45 12.82 -5.68
N HIS A 88 -0.52 11.93 -6.03
CA HIS A 88 0.09 10.98 -5.12
C HIS A 88 1.06 11.66 -4.15
N ARG A 89 0.85 11.46 -2.86
CA ARG A 89 1.62 12.15 -1.82
C ARG A 89 2.92 11.41 -1.49
N ALA A 90 3.95 12.19 -1.18
CA ALA A 90 5.20 11.68 -0.65
C ALA A 90 4.98 10.80 0.60
N GLY A 91 5.83 9.79 0.72
CA GLY A 91 5.84 8.83 1.81
C GLY A 91 5.10 7.53 1.52
N TYR A 92 4.16 7.51 0.58
CA TYR A 92 3.37 6.31 0.27
C TYR A 92 4.03 5.50 -0.85
N ASN A 93 4.57 4.33 -0.49
CA ASN A 93 5.26 3.42 -1.41
C ASN A 93 4.38 2.22 -1.80
N GLY A 94 4.86 1.38 -2.72
CA GLY A 94 4.19 0.15 -3.11
C GLY A 94 3.35 0.35 -4.37
N VAL A 95 2.05 0.08 -4.26
CA VAL A 95 1.12 0.17 -5.39
C VAL A 95 0.31 1.46 -5.29
N TRP A 96 0.77 2.51 -5.95
CA TRP A 96 0.08 3.81 -6.00
C TRP A 96 -1.30 3.69 -6.63
N SER A 97 -1.47 2.80 -7.60
CA SER A 97 -2.77 2.54 -8.24
C SER A 97 -2.88 1.09 -8.70
N LEU A 98 -4.07 0.50 -8.56
CA LEU A 98 -4.43 -0.81 -9.10
C LEU A 98 -5.85 -0.77 -9.65
N GLN A 99 -5.98 -0.92 -10.96
CA GLN A 99 -7.26 -0.84 -11.66
C GLN A 99 -7.45 -2.05 -12.58
N HIS A 100 -8.65 -2.60 -12.56
CA HIS A 100 -9.11 -3.60 -13.51
C HIS A 100 -9.79 -2.94 -14.71
N SER A 101 -9.73 -3.56 -15.89
CA SER A 101 -10.30 -3.08 -17.16
C SER A 101 -11.81 -2.81 -17.10
N ALA A 102 -12.53 -3.56 -16.27
CA ALA A 102 -13.96 -3.37 -16.00
C ALA A 102 -14.30 -2.29 -14.96
N ALA A 103 -13.30 -1.69 -14.27
CA ALA A 103 -13.52 -0.63 -13.29
C ALA A 103 -13.23 0.76 -13.87
N THR A 104 -13.93 1.76 -13.34
CA THR A 104 -13.74 3.17 -13.70
C THR A 104 -12.69 3.88 -12.82
N ARG A 105 -12.24 3.23 -11.75
CA ARG A 105 -11.33 3.80 -10.75
C ARG A 105 -10.42 2.74 -10.14
N SER A 106 -9.30 3.20 -9.56
CA SER A 106 -8.38 2.37 -8.77
C SER A 106 -9.05 1.88 -7.49
N VAL A 107 -8.68 0.65 -7.08
CA VAL A 107 -9.02 0.10 -5.76
C VAL A 107 -8.41 0.94 -4.65
N PHE A 108 -7.25 1.55 -4.89
CA PHE A 108 -6.55 2.38 -3.90
C PHE A 108 -6.89 3.87 -4.06
N VAL A 109 -6.89 4.59 -2.94
CA VAL A 109 -7.15 6.04 -2.90
C VAL A 109 -6.02 6.77 -3.65
N PRO A 110 -6.30 7.65 -4.64
CA PRO A 110 -5.27 8.23 -5.51
C PRO A 110 -4.12 8.98 -4.81
N ALA A 111 -4.40 9.65 -3.70
CA ALA A 111 -3.41 10.43 -2.96
C ALA A 111 -2.50 9.61 -2.03
N VAL A 112 -2.74 8.30 -1.93
CA VAL A 112 -1.99 7.34 -1.09
C VAL A 112 -1.85 6.01 -1.84
N ALA A 113 -1.43 4.93 -1.18
CA ALA A 113 -1.12 3.66 -1.85
C ALA A 113 -1.79 2.43 -1.24
N GLY A 114 -1.81 1.37 -2.03
CA GLY A 114 -2.01 -0.01 -1.60
C GLY A 114 -0.68 -0.74 -1.39
N LEU A 115 -0.68 -1.79 -0.58
CA LEU A 115 0.53 -2.58 -0.27
C LEU A 115 1.72 -1.69 0.11
N ASN A 116 1.44 -0.61 0.84
CA ASN A 116 2.43 0.35 1.31
C ASN A 116 3.12 -0.19 2.55
N LEU A 117 4.44 -0.40 2.51
CA LEU A 117 5.21 -0.68 3.71
C LEU A 117 5.17 0.56 4.61
N GLU A 118 4.44 0.48 5.71
CA GLU A 118 4.10 1.61 6.57
C GLU A 118 4.95 1.66 7.83
N HIS A 119 5.14 0.50 8.48
CA HIS A 119 5.81 0.42 9.78
C HIS A 119 6.85 -0.69 9.80
N ILE A 120 7.93 -0.39 10.52
CA ILE A 120 8.81 -1.39 11.15
C ILE A 120 8.52 -1.32 12.65
N VAL A 121 8.24 -2.46 13.26
CA VAL A 121 7.80 -2.59 14.65
C VAL A 121 8.77 -3.48 15.40
N THR A 122 9.47 -2.91 16.37
CA THR A 122 10.40 -3.63 17.27
C THR A 122 9.86 -3.73 18.71
N GLY A 123 8.67 -3.16 18.93
CA GLY A 123 7.99 -3.08 20.22
C GLY A 123 8.38 -1.90 21.10
N GLU A 124 9.35 -1.10 20.68
CA GLU A 124 9.71 0.14 21.38
C GLU A 124 8.67 1.24 21.18
N GLN A 125 8.63 2.19 22.12
CA GLN A 125 7.81 3.40 21.99
C GLN A 125 8.49 4.37 21.03
N LEU A 126 7.72 4.89 20.07
CA LEU A 126 8.20 5.79 19.03
C LEU A 126 7.35 7.06 19.03
N ASP A 127 7.85 8.12 19.66
CA ASP A 127 7.13 9.39 19.73
C ASP A 127 7.29 10.20 18.43
N ASP A 128 8.46 10.12 17.79
CA ASP A 128 8.72 10.77 16.50
C ASP A 128 7.94 10.07 15.37
N GLY A 129 7.05 10.81 14.73
CA GLY A 129 6.27 10.34 13.58
C GLY A 129 7.12 9.88 12.40
N LYS A 130 8.30 10.48 12.17
CA LYS A 130 9.20 10.07 11.09
C LYS A 130 9.81 8.68 11.34
N ILE A 131 10.08 8.35 12.60
CA ILE A 131 10.58 7.02 12.99
C ILE A 131 9.41 6.03 13.02
N PHE A 132 8.25 6.44 13.54
CA PHE A 132 7.04 5.60 13.54
C PHE A 132 6.63 5.17 12.12
N PHE A 133 6.78 6.06 11.14
CA PHE A 133 6.60 5.79 9.72
C PHE A 133 7.94 5.69 8.98
N GLU A 134 8.99 5.12 9.59
CA GLU A 134 10.34 5.12 8.99
C GLU A 134 10.36 4.60 7.55
N PRO A 135 9.66 3.51 7.17
CA PRO A 135 9.62 3.07 5.76
C PRO A 135 9.11 4.13 4.78
N ARG A 136 8.24 5.05 5.22
CA ARG A 136 7.75 6.17 4.41
C ARG A 136 8.78 7.28 4.26
N ASN A 137 9.68 7.43 5.21
CA ASN A 137 10.61 8.56 5.29
C ASN A 137 12.04 8.20 4.86
N ALA A 138 12.45 6.95 5.06
CA ALA A 138 13.76 6.46 4.65
C ALA A 138 13.83 6.35 3.12
N ALA A 139 15.00 6.66 2.55
CA ALA A 139 15.21 6.60 1.11
C ALA A 139 14.83 5.22 0.55
N MET A 140 14.12 5.21 -0.57
CA MET A 140 13.71 4.01 -1.28
C MET A 140 13.98 4.22 -2.76
N ASN A 141 14.52 3.20 -3.41
CA ASN A 141 14.85 3.23 -4.82
C ASN A 141 13.82 2.40 -5.58
N PHE A 142 13.23 3.01 -6.60
CA PHE A 142 12.44 2.30 -7.60
C PHE A 142 13.33 1.77 -8.73
N ARG A 143 12.99 0.58 -9.24
CA ARG A 143 13.55 0.04 -10.47
C ARG A 143 12.47 -0.70 -11.26
N LYS A 144 12.18 -0.25 -12.49
CA LYS A 144 11.44 -1.08 -13.47
C LYS A 144 12.34 -2.24 -13.90
N LEU A 145 11.87 -3.48 -13.77
CA LEU A 145 12.64 -4.67 -14.13
C LEU A 145 12.38 -5.07 -15.58
N ASP A 146 11.11 -5.04 -15.99
CA ASP A 146 10.64 -5.27 -17.35
C ASP A 146 9.24 -4.65 -17.54
N ASP A 147 8.55 -4.96 -18.64
CA ASP A 147 7.24 -4.36 -18.95
C ASP A 147 6.09 -4.80 -18.05
N HIS A 148 6.31 -5.80 -17.20
CA HIS A 148 5.29 -6.35 -16.31
C HIS A 148 5.74 -6.46 -14.85
N SER A 149 6.95 -6.02 -14.52
CA SER A 149 7.46 -6.08 -13.16
C SER A 149 8.36 -4.90 -12.77
N ALA A 150 8.36 -4.59 -11.47
CA ALA A 150 9.16 -3.55 -10.86
C ALA A 150 9.60 -3.97 -9.45
N GLU A 151 10.64 -3.34 -8.94
CA GLU A 151 11.19 -3.57 -7.61
C GLU A 151 11.35 -2.26 -6.84
N LEU A 152 11.02 -2.31 -5.56
CA LEU A 152 11.40 -1.31 -4.57
C LEU A 152 12.51 -1.87 -3.72
N HIS A 153 13.65 -1.17 -3.66
CA HIS A 153 14.74 -1.47 -2.74
C HIS A 153 14.84 -0.36 -1.70
N GLN A 154 14.69 -0.72 -0.43
CA GLN A 154 14.97 0.17 0.68
C GLN A 154 16.29 -0.27 1.32
N PRO A 155 17.37 0.54 1.22
CA PRO A 155 18.61 0.31 1.96
C PRO A 155 18.35 0.17 3.48
N PRO A 156 19.34 -0.28 4.27
CA PRO A 156 19.16 -0.40 5.72
C PRO A 156 18.59 0.89 6.31
N THR A 157 17.39 0.83 6.88
CA THR A 157 16.74 2.04 7.38
C THR A 157 17.57 2.67 8.52
N PRO A 158 17.52 4.00 8.69
CA PRO A 158 18.41 4.68 9.64
C PRO A 158 18.28 4.21 11.10
N THR A 159 17.06 3.94 11.56
CA THR A 159 16.78 3.59 12.96
C THR A 159 16.74 2.08 13.17
N PHE A 160 15.98 1.37 12.34
CA PHE A 160 15.78 -0.07 12.54
C PHE A 160 16.81 -0.94 11.83
N HIS A 161 17.63 -0.35 10.95
CA HIS A 161 18.67 -1.05 10.19
C HIS A 161 18.13 -2.26 9.42
N VAL A 162 16.87 -2.19 8.99
CA VAL A 162 16.23 -3.22 8.16
C VAL A 162 16.41 -2.81 6.71
N GLU A 163 17.04 -3.67 5.93
CA GLU A 163 17.07 -3.54 4.46
C GLU A 163 15.96 -4.41 3.88
N SER A 164 15.28 -3.93 2.84
CA SER A 164 14.19 -4.69 2.22
C SER A 164 14.12 -4.53 0.70
N TRP A 165 13.53 -5.56 0.07
CA TRP A 165 13.19 -5.60 -1.34
C TRP A 165 11.72 -6.02 -1.48
N THR A 166 10.99 -5.29 -2.31
CA THR A 166 9.62 -5.66 -2.69
C THR A 166 9.54 -5.70 -4.21
N GLN A 167 9.40 -6.90 -4.76
CA GLN A 167 9.19 -7.07 -6.19
C GLN A 167 7.70 -7.25 -6.47
N PHE A 168 7.19 -6.51 -7.45
CA PHE A 168 5.83 -6.58 -7.94
C PHE A 168 5.83 -7.11 -9.38
N GLN A 169 4.91 -8.03 -9.70
CA GLN A 169 4.75 -8.55 -11.06
C GLN A 169 3.26 -8.68 -11.40
N LEU A 170 2.84 -8.09 -12.51
CA LEU A 170 1.50 -8.35 -13.06
C LEU A 170 1.52 -9.66 -13.85
N VAL A 171 0.50 -10.49 -13.61
CA VAL A 171 0.32 -11.78 -14.26
C VAL A 171 -1.10 -11.88 -14.80
N ALA A 172 -1.23 -12.21 -16.08
CA ALA A 172 -2.54 -12.35 -16.72
C ALA A 172 -3.34 -13.52 -16.10
N PRO A 173 -4.69 -13.45 -16.09
CA PRO A 173 -5.49 -12.32 -16.55
C PRO A 173 -5.55 -11.16 -15.54
N HIS A 174 -5.57 -11.43 -14.24
CA HIS A 174 -5.95 -10.43 -13.24
C HIS A 174 -5.22 -10.55 -11.91
N TYR A 175 -3.94 -10.92 -11.96
CA TYR A 175 -3.11 -11.15 -10.78
C TYR A 175 -2.01 -10.09 -10.64
N LEU A 176 -1.75 -9.70 -9.41
CA LEU A 176 -0.54 -8.97 -9.02
C LEU A 176 0.17 -9.79 -7.95
N ASP A 177 1.37 -10.26 -8.28
CA ASP A 177 2.26 -10.96 -7.36
C ASP A 177 3.19 -9.96 -6.67
N MET A 178 3.39 -10.14 -5.36
CA MET A 178 4.35 -9.42 -4.55
C MET A 178 5.28 -10.43 -3.87
N THR A 179 6.59 -10.27 -4.04
CA THR A 179 7.60 -11.00 -3.26
C THR A 179 8.33 -10.01 -2.37
N PHE A 180 8.30 -10.26 -1.07
CA PHE A 180 8.99 -9.44 -0.09
C PHE A 180 10.18 -10.19 0.51
N ARG A 181 11.29 -9.49 0.67
CA ARG A 181 12.49 -9.96 1.37
C ARG A 181 13.01 -8.86 2.28
N CYS A 182 13.48 -9.22 3.47
CA CYS A 182 14.19 -8.30 4.34
C CYS A 182 15.32 -8.98 5.10
N LYS A 183 16.27 -8.17 5.57
CA LYS A 183 17.31 -8.59 6.53
C LYS A 183 17.60 -7.45 7.49
N ALA A 184 17.80 -7.79 8.76
CA ALA A 184 18.27 -6.85 9.75
C ALA A 184 19.80 -6.81 9.77
N HIS A 185 20.37 -5.61 9.80
CA HIS A 185 21.83 -5.41 9.84
C HIS A 185 22.37 -5.17 11.25
N GLN A 186 21.51 -4.82 12.21
CA GLN A 186 21.89 -4.53 13.59
C GLN A 186 20.88 -5.13 14.59
N PRO A 187 21.31 -5.54 15.79
CA PRO A 187 20.45 -6.17 16.81
C PRO A 187 19.65 -5.16 17.62
N VAL A 188 18.78 -4.38 16.96
CA VAL A 188 17.96 -3.33 17.58
C VAL A 188 16.54 -3.79 17.97
N PHE A 189 16.38 -5.10 18.21
CA PHE A 189 15.10 -5.76 18.52
C PHE A 189 15.07 -6.23 19.98
N SER A 190 15.15 -5.29 20.92
CA SER A 190 15.19 -5.51 22.38
C SER A 190 14.09 -6.43 22.92
N ARG A 191 12.93 -6.47 22.27
CA ARG A 191 11.77 -7.29 22.67
C ARG A 191 11.67 -8.63 21.96
N GLY A 192 12.71 -9.00 21.22
CA GLY A 192 12.83 -10.33 20.61
C GLY A 192 11.95 -10.53 19.38
N TYR A 193 11.53 -9.46 18.69
CA TYR A 193 10.81 -9.58 17.43
C TYR A 193 11.03 -8.40 16.49
N LEU A 194 10.84 -8.67 15.19
CA LEU A 194 10.71 -7.70 14.12
C LEU A 194 9.35 -7.93 13.46
N ALA A 195 8.48 -6.93 13.48
CA ALA A 195 7.25 -6.91 12.70
C ALA A 195 7.31 -5.84 11.61
N LEU A 196 6.68 -6.12 10.48
CA LEU A 196 6.54 -5.22 9.34
C LEU A 196 5.05 -5.09 9.04
N PHE A 197 4.60 -3.89 8.69
CA PHE A 197 3.18 -3.60 8.46
C PHE A 197 2.95 -3.02 7.07
N TRP A 198 1.98 -3.58 6.36
CA TRP A 198 1.53 -3.06 5.06
C TRP A 198 0.13 -2.50 5.17
N ALA A 199 0.00 -1.24 4.75
CA ALA A 199 -1.29 -0.58 4.64
C ALA A 199 -1.82 -0.66 3.20
N SER A 200 -3.12 -0.92 3.04
CA SER A 200 -3.80 -0.78 1.76
C SER A 200 -5.06 0.06 1.88
N TYR A 201 -4.97 1.33 1.49
CA TYR A 201 -6.05 2.30 1.62
C TYR A 201 -7.05 2.17 0.48
N ILE A 202 -8.22 1.61 0.78
CA ILE A 202 -9.22 1.29 -0.22
C ILE A 202 -10.10 2.50 -0.49
N ASN A 203 -10.31 2.79 -1.78
CA ASN A 203 -10.99 3.96 -2.27
C ASN A 203 -12.50 3.89 -2.01
N ALA A 204 -12.93 4.27 -0.81
CA ALA A 204 -14.34 4.42 -0.41
C ALA A 204 -15.29 3.34 -1.00
N PRO A 205 -15.06 2.05 -0.75
CA PRO A 205 -15.99 1.01 -1.15
C PRO A 205 -17.29 1.13 -0.33
N ALA A 206 -18.42 0.73 -0.92
CA ALA A 206 -19.68 0.66 -0.19
C ALA A 206 -19.62 -0.37 0.95
N ASP A 207 -18.95 -1.50 0.71
CA ASP A 207 -18.64 -2.50 1.73
C ASP A 207 -17.19 -2.30 2.21
N LYS A 208 -17.04 -1.86 3.45
CA LYS A 208 -15.73 -1.58 4.04
C LYS A 208 -15.06 -2.82 4.64
N SER A 209 -15.73 -3.97 4.63
CA SER A 209 -15.32 -5.16 5.36
C SER A 209 -14.21 -5.94 4.67
N MET A 210 -13.43 -6.64 5.48
CA MET A 210 -12.65 -7.80 5.06
C MET A 210 -13.44 -9.08 5.30
N TYR A 211 -13.17 -10.11 4.52
CA TYR A 211 -13.72 -11.44 4.67
C TYR A 211 -12.61 -12.49 4.63
N PHE A 212 -12.67 -13.47 5.51
CA PHE A 212 -11.69 -14.56 5.59
C PHE A 212 -12.34 -15.86 6.07
N GLN A 213 -11.66 -16.99 5.88
CA GLN A 213 -12.03 -18.24 6.55
C GLN A 213 -11.46 -18.27 7.97
N GLY A 214 -12.33 -18.50 8.95
CA GLY A 214 -12.03 -18.38 10.36
C GLY A 214 -13.24 -17.92 11.16
N GLY A 215 -13.03 -17.66 12.45
CA GLY A 215 -14.10 -17.25 13.35
C GLY A 215 -13.58 -17.05 14.77
N LEU A 216 -14.50 -16.98 15.72
CA LEU A 216 -14.13 -17.00 17.13
C LEU A 216 -13.47 -18.34 17.50
N ASP A 217 -13.02 -18.44 18.75
CA ASP A 217 -12.54 -19.73 19.26
C ASP A 217 -13.61 -20.83 19.08
N GLY A 218 -13.16 -22.01 18.65
CA GLY A 218 -14.02 -23.13 18.26
C GLY A 218 -14.75 -23.00 16.91
N GLN A 219 -14.78 -21.83 16.28
CA GLN A 219 -15.42 -21.61 14.97
C GLN A 219 -14.39 -21.74 13.83
N LYS A 220 -14.21 -22.97 13.34
CA LYS A 220 -13.32 -23.28 12.21
C LYS A 220 -14.08 -23.26 10.88
N ASP A 221 -13.35 -22.91 9.82
CA ASP A 221 -13.79 -22.99 8.41
C ASP A 221 -15.01 -22.14 8.05
N LEU A 222 -15.42 -21.23 8.95
CA LEU A 222 -16.52 -20.30 8.71
C LEU A 222 -16.06 -19.13 7.85
N TRP A 223 -16.93 -18.64 6.98
CA TRP A 223 -16.70 -17.36 6.33
C TRP A 223 -17.10 -16.22 7.26
N THR A 224 -16.11 -15.50 7.76
CA THR A 224 -16.29 -14.37 8.68
C THR A 224 -16.21 -13.05 7.94
N GLN A 225 -17.15 -12.15 8.23
CA GLN A 225 -17.09 -10.73 7.86
C GLN A 225 -16.47 -9.96 9.02
N PHE A 226 -15.50 -9.10 8.71
CA PHE A 226 -14.76 -8.33 9.70
C PHE A 226 -14.67 -6.86 9.28
N CYS A 227 -15.32 -6.01 10.05
CA CYS A 227 -15.30 -4.56 9.88
C CYS A 227 -15.33 -3.93 11.28
N THR A 228 -14.19 -3.41 11.72
CA THR A 228 -14.10 -2.72 13.01
C THR A 228 -14.88 -1.41 12.97
N GLN A 229 -15.43 -1.00 14.11
CA GLN A 229 -16.19 0.26 14.20
C GLN A 229 -15.27 1.47 14.42
N TRP A 230 -14.15 1.26 15.11
CA TRP A 230 -13.17 2.30 15.39
C TRP A 230 -11.78 1.92 14.92
N HIS A 231 -10.98 2.95 14.63
CA HIS A 231 -9.55 2.81 14.44
C HIS A 231 -8.92 2.33 15.75
N ASN A 232 -7.98 1.38 15.67
CA ASN A 232 -7.30 0.77 16.82
C ASN A 232 -8.19 -0.06 17.77
N ASP A 233 -9.42 -0.43 17.39
CA ASP A 233 -10.26 -1.35 18.17
C ASP A 233 -10.36 -2.72 17.49
N GLN A 234 -9.88 -3.76 18.17
CA GLN A 234 -9.87 -5.16 17.75
C GLN A 234 -9.40 -5.36 16.30
N SER A 235 -8.44 -4.56 15.84
CA SER A 235 -8.09 -4.37 14.43
C SER A 235 -7.34 -5.54 13.79
N THR A 236 -6.58 -6.30 14.56
CA THR A 236 -5.65 -7.33 14.07
C THR A 236 -6.17 -8.74 14.35
N VAL A 237 -6.44 -9.52 13.31
CA VAL A 237 -6.83 -10.93 13.37
C VAL A 237 -5.58 -11.80 13.22
N ARG A 238 -5.35 -12.68 14.19
CA ARG A 238 -4.24 -13.66 14.19
C ARG A 238 -4.63 -14.97 13.53
N HIS A 239 -3.65 -15.71 13.01
CA HIS A 239 -3.86 -17.11 12.65
C HIS A 239 -4.25 -17.89 13.91
N ARG A 240 -5.02 -18.97 13.76
CA ARG A 240 -5.44 -19.78 14.91
C ARG A 240 -4.28 -20.34 15.73
N ASP A 241 -3.19 -20.69 15.06
CA ASP A 241 -1.97 -21.23 15.71
C ASP A 241 -0.98 -20.12 16.13
N ASP A 242 -1.26 -18.85 15.86
CA ASP A 242 -0.42 -17.74 16.32
C ASP A 242 -0.72 -17.41 17.80
N ALA A 243 0.10 -18.01 18.66
CA ALA A 243 0.09 -17.78 20.10
C ALA A 243 1.03 -16.63 20.54
N PHE A 244 1.80 -16.04 19.64
CA PHE A 244 2.79 -15.04 20.02
C PHE A 244 2.11 -13.71 20.37
N GLU A 245 2.56 -13.06 21.44
CA GLU A 245 2.09 -11.75 21.84
C GLU A 245 3.25 -10.75 21.76
N MET A 246 3.11 -9.80 20.84
CA MET A 246 4.04 -8.68 20.75
C MET A 246 3.90 -7.85 22.04
N THR A 247 5.02 -7.59 22.71
CA THR A 247 5.05 -6.75 23.91
C THR A 247 5.36 -5.30 23.55
N PHE A 248 4.78 -4.36 24.31
CA PHE A 248 4.95 -2.92 24.13
C PHE A 248 5.02 -2.24 25.51
N PRO A 249 5.60 -1.03 25.61
CA PRO A 249 5.43 -0.15 26.77
C PRO A 249 3.95 0.12 27.06
N SER A 250 3.60 0.19 28.35
CA SER A 250 2.21 0.34 28.81
C SER A 250 1.60 1.72 28.54
N ASP A 251 2.43 2.74 28.42
CA ASP A 251 2.10 4.13 28.10
C ASP A 251 2.30 4.45 26.62
N GLY A 252 2.49 3.41 25.79
CA GLY A 252 2.80 3.59 24.40
C GLY A 252 1.61 4.00 23.53
N ARG A 253 1.90 4.53 22.33
CA ARG A 253 0.88 4.93 21.36
C ARG A 253 0.01 3.73 20.95
N ASP A 254 -1.31 3.91 20.95
CA ASP A 254 -2.24 2.93 20.37
C ASP A 254 -2.06 2.81 18.85
N ALA A 255 -2.05 1.57 18.36
CA ALA A 255 -1.92 1.30 16.93
C ALA A 255 -2.62 0.00 16.54
N LEU A 256 -3.06 -0.07 15.28
CA LEU A 256 -3.83 -1.19 14.73
C LEU A 256 -3.14 -2.53 14.97
N PHE A 257 -1.82 -2.57 14.76
CA PHE A 257 -1.00 -3.77 14.91
C PHE A 257 -0.86 -4.29 16.35
N LYS A 258 -1.22 -3.46 17.34
CA LYS A 258 -1.28 -3.86 18.77
C LYS A 258 -2.67 -4.35 19.15
N SER A 259 -3.70 -3.91 18.44
CA SER A 259 -5.09 -4.11 18.80
C SER A 259 -5.60 -5.46 18.32
N LEU A 260 -5.52 -6.49 19.15
CA LEU A 260 -5.86 -7.86 18.77
C LEU A 260 -7.38 -8.10 18.79
N SER A 261 -7.88 -8.67 17.70
CA SER A 261 -9.24 -9.20 17.59
C SER A 261 -9.39 -10.52 18.35
N ARG A 262 -10.62 -10.79 18.78
CA ARG A 262 -11.03 -12.11 19.27
C ARG A 262 -11.18 -13.14 18.13
N PHE A 263 -11.37 -12.67 16.90
CA PHE A 263 -11.40 -13.54 15.74
C PHE A 263 -10.02 -14.16 15.45
N ARG A 264 -10.04 -15.30 14.77
CA ARG A 264 -8.89 -16.01 14.23
C ARG A 264 -9.16 -16.41 12.79
N PHE A 265 -8.14 -16.36 11.94
CA PHE A 265 -8.23 -16.92 10.58
C PHE A 265 -7.62 -18.33 10.52
N ASP A 266 -8.15 -19.15 9.62
CA ASP A 266 -7.75 -20.53 9.36
C ASP A 266 -6.89 -20.67 8.11
N LEU A 267 -7.21 -19.90 7.06
CA LEU A 267 -6.43 -19.87 5.82
C LEU A 267 -5.82 -18.49 5.63
N PRO A 268 -4.56 -18.41 5.15
CA PRO A 268 -3.83 -17.15 5.05
C PRO A 268 -4.23 -16.41 3.77
N PHE A 269 -5.49 -15.97 3.74
CA PHE A 269 -5.98 -15.02 2.75
C PHE A 269 -7.14 -14.22 3.33
N PHE A 270 -7.43 -13.08 2.71
CA PHE A 270 -8.67 -12.34 2.91
C PHE A 270 -9.10 -11.72 1.59
N TYR A 271 -10.36 -11.31 1.50
CA TYR A 271 -10.82 -10.47 0.40
C TYR A 271 -11.71 -9.34 0.90
N GLY A 272 -11.88 -8.32 0.08
CA GLY A 272 -12.92 -7.32 0.24
C GLY A 272 -13.64 -7.07 -1.08
N ASN A 273 -14.85 -6.52 -0.98
CA ASN A 273 -15.67 -6.18 -2.15
C ASN A 273 -15.38 -4.73 -2.55
N PHE A 274 -15.06 -4.51 -3.82
CA PHE A 274 -14.80 -3.17 -4.36
C PHE A 274 -15.68 -2.95 -5.59
N ASP A 275 -16.76 -2.19 -5.45
CA ASP A 275 -17.79 -2.04 -6.48
C ASP A 275 -18.23 -3.44 -7.00
N ASP A 276 -18.23 -3.68 -8.31
CA ASP A 276 -18.55 -4.98 -8.91
C ASP A 276 -17.36 -5.97 -8.96
N LEU A 277 -16.27 -5.64 -8.28
CA LEU A 277 -15.06 -6.47 -8.18
C LEU A 277 -14.89 -7.07 -6.78
N ILE A 278 -13.99 -8.04 -6.71
CA ILE A 278 -13.34 -8.49 -5.49
C ILE A 278 -11.85 -8.18 -5.56
N TRP A 279 -11.28 -7.76 -4.43
CA TRP A 279 -9.84 -7.76 -4.25
C TRP A 279 -9.48 -8.80 -3.18
N LEU A 280 -8.84 -9.88 -3.62
CA LEU A 280 -8.40 -11.01 -2.78
C LEU A 280 -6.89 -10.91 -2.59
N VAL A 281 -6.41 -11.12 -1.36
CA VAL A 281 -5.00 -11.11 -0.97
C VAL A 281 -4.68 -12.46 -0.35
N MET A 282 -3.75 -13.20 -0.94
CA MET A 282 -3.37 -14.55 -0.55
C MET A 282 -1.90 -14.60 -0.18
N PHE A 283 -1.55 -15.27 0.92
CA PHE A 283 -0.17 -15.44 1.36
C PHE A 283 0.28 -16.89 1.19
N ASP A 284 1.56 -17.09 0.87
CA ASP A 284 2.12 -18.43 0.73
C ASP A 284 2.28 -19.18 2.06
N ARG A 285 2.23 -18.44 3.17
CA ARG A 285 2.37 -18.90 4.55
C ARG A 285 1.35 -18.24 5.48
N ALA A 286 1.01 -18.94 6.57
CA ALA A 286 0.29 -18.36 7.70
C ALA A 286 1.24 -17.87 8.81
N GLU A 287 2.39 -18.53 8.97
CA GLU A 287 3.38 -18.18 9.99
C GLU A 287 3.86 -16.74 9.80
N GLY A 288 3.77 -15.96 10.88
CA GLY A 288 4.14 -14.55 10.90
C GLY A 288 3.10 -13.61 10.29
N ILE A 289 2.06 -14.12 9.62
CA ILE A 289 1.04 -13.27 8.99
C ILE A 289 -0.07 -12.93 9.97
N ARG A 290 -0.45 -11.66 10.02
CA ARG A 290 -1.67 -11.18 10.70
C ARG A 290 -2.46 -10.27 9.79
N LEU A 291 -3.78 -10.41 9.80
CA LEU A 291 -4.67 -9.57 8.99
C LEU A 291 -5.08 -8.37 9.82
N THR A 292 -5.10 -7.17 9.25
CA THR A 292 -5.43 -5.95 10.00
C THR A 292 -6.46 -5.10 9.26
N HIS A 293 -7.42 -4.53 9.99
CA HIS A 293 -8.46 -3.69 9.43
C HIS A 293 -8.51 -2.33 10.12
N SER A 294 -8.71 -1.28 9.32
CA SER A 294 -9.12 0.04 9.80
C SER A 294 -10.36 0.51 9.05
N PRO A 295 -11.40 1.06 9.70
CA PRO A 295 -12.59 1.54 9.00
C PRO A 295 -12.37 2.85 8.25
N SER A 296 -11.25 3.53 8.52
CA SER A 296 -10.99 4.90 8.06
C SER A 296 -9.50 5.19 7.81
N GLY A 297 -8.67 4.17 7.61
CA GLY A 297 -7.22 4.34 7.52
C GLY A 297 -6.78 5.26 6.37
N GLY A 298 -7.52 5.29 5.26
CA GLY A 298 -7.26 6.17 4.13
C GLY A 298 -7.94 7.55 4.25
N GLY A 299 -8.46 7.91 5.42
CA GLY A 299 -9.16 9.17 5.66
C GLY A 299 -10.62 9.18 5.18
N GLY A 300 -11.21 10.38 5.16
CA GLY A 300 -12.59 10.59 4.72
C GLY A 300 -12.72 10.74 3.20
N ASN A 301 -13.90 10.41 2.67
CA ASN A 301 -14.31 10.69 1.30
C ASN A 301 -15.60 11.52 1.35
N ALA A 302 -15.47 12.83 1.13
CA ALA A 302 -16.59 13.76 1.21
C ALA A 302 -17.62 13.55 0.08
N ALA A 303 -17.18 13.22 -1.13
CA ALA A 303 -18.06 13.04 -2.29
C ALA A 303 -19.01 11.85 -2.11
N LEU A 304 -18.53 10.75 -1.53
CA LEU A 304 -19.30 9.54 -1.24
C LEU A 304 -19.84 9.47 0.19
N GLN A 305 -19.61 10.53 0.99
CA GLN A 305 -20.06 10.63 2.39
C GLN A 305 -19.68 9.41 3.24
N THR A 306 -18.46 8.91 3.05
CA THR A 306 -17.95 7.71 3.73
C THR A 306 -16.48 7.87 4.09
N THR A 307 -15.86 6.81 4.56
CA THR A 307 -14.42 6.72 4.85
C THR A 307 -13.75 5.71 3.93
N ASN A 308 -12.46 5.89 3.70
CA ASN A 308 -11.59 4.94 3.03
C ASN A 308 -11.06 3.94 4.07
N PRO A 309 -11.53 2.67 4.10
CA PRO A 309 -10.98 1.68 5.01
C PRO A 309 -9.55 1.32 4.59
N ALA A 310 -8.82 0.67 5.48
CA ALA A 310 -7.56 0.05 5.16
C ALA A 310 -7.66 -1.47 5.39
N TRP A 311 -7.25 -2.24 4.39
CA TRP A 311 -7.19 -3.70 4.44
C TRP A 311 -5.73 -4.12 4.41
N ASP A 312 -5.22 -4.39 5.60
CA ASP A 312 -3.82 -4.36 5.93
C ASP A 312 -3.34 -5.74 6.35
N PHE A 313 -2.02 -5.92 6.44
CA PHE A 313 -1.45 -7.11 7.03
C PHE A 313 -0.09 -6.85 7.67
N GLN A 314 0.33 -7.80 8.50
CA GLN A 314 1.64 -7.81 9.16
C GLN A 314 2.45 -9.02 8.71
N PHE A 315 3.78 -8.88 8.76
CA PHE A 315 4.72 -9.98 8.75
C PHE A 315 5.61 -9.90 10.00
N LEU A 316 5.56 -10.93 10.83
CA LEU A 316 6.24 -11.02 12.12
C LEU A 316 7.33 -12.10 12.08
N VAL A 317 8.53 -11.70 12.51
CA VAL A 317 9.69 -12.55 12.73
C VAL A 317 10.03 -12.53 14.22
N GLN A 318 9.96 -13.69 14.87
CA GLN A 318 10.41 -13.86 16.24
C GLN A 318 11.92 -14.10 16.27
N ASN A 319 12.60 -13.50 17.25
CA ASN A 319 14.04 -13.58 17.47
C ASN A 319 14.86 -13.40 16.19
N PRO A 320 14.73 -12.25 15.50
CA PRO A 320 15.38 -12.03 14.21
C PRO A 320 16.90 -12.11 14.33
N GLU A 321 17.49 -13.07 13.62
CA GLU A 321 18.93 -13.17 13.42
C GLU A 321 19.45 -12.11 12.45
N ILE A 322 20.62 -11.55 12.76
CA ILE A 322 21.28 -10.52 11.94
C ILE A 322 21.82 -11.13 10.65
N MET A 323 21.66 -10.40 9.55
CA MET A 323 21.98 -10.81 8.17
C MET A 323 21.20 -12.02 7.64
N LYS A 324 20.30 -12.62 8.42
CA LYS A 324 19.38 -13.64 7.91
C LYS A 324 18.28 -12.99 7.08
N GLU A 325 18.05 -13.55 5.90
CA GLU A 325 16.93 -13.12 5.05
C GLU A 325 15.62 -13.78 5.51
N TYR A 326 14.58 -12.96 5.60
CA TYR A 326 13.20 -13.40 5.82
C TYR A 326 12.35 -12.98 4.63
N SER A 327 11.40 -13.83 4.24
CA SER A 327 10.58 -13.60 3.06
C SER A 327 9.19 -14.21 3.16
N PHE A 328 8.30 -13.69 2.31
CA PHE A 328 7.00 -14.26 2.00
C PHE A 328 6.57 -13.83 0.59
N ARG A 329 5.62 -14.56 0.03
CA ARG A 329 4.98 -14.23 -1.25
C ARG A 329 3.51 -13.92 -1.02
N VAL A 330 3.01 -12.95 -1.78
CA VAL A 330 1.60 -12.60 -1.86
C VAL A 330 1.17 -12.67 -3.31
N ARG A 331 0.00 -13.25 -3.56
CA ARG A 331 -0.73 -13.05 -4.81
C ARG A 331 -2.01 -12.31 -4.48
N THR A 332 -2.24 -11.21 -5.18
CA THR A 332 -3.53 -10.54 -5.17
C THR A 332 -4.30 -10.83 -6.46
N VAL A 333 -5.62 -10.89 -6.34
CA VAL A 333 -6.55 -11.10 -7.44
C VAL A 333 -7.50 -9.91 -7.46
N LEU A 334 -7.61 -9.21 -8.59
CA LEU A 334 -8.62 -8.16 -8.77
C LEU A 334 -9.49 -8.51 -9.96
N ARG A 335 -10.69 -9.04 -9.73
CA ARG A 335 -11.57 -9.57 -10.78
C ARG A 335 -13.04 -9.27 -10.51
N PRO A 336 -13.95 -9.44 -11.49
CA PRO A 336 -15.38 -9.38 -11.25
C PRO A 336 -15.81 -10.31 -10.11
N ARG A 337 -16.82 -9.88 -9.34
CA ARG A 337 -17.35 -10.64 -8.20
C ARG A 337 -17.60 -12.10 -8.55
N CYS A 338 -17.20 -12.98 -7.65
CA CYS A 338 -17.38 -14.42 -7.78
C CYS A 338 -17.82 -15.04 -6.43
N SER A 339 -18.15 -16.33 -6.46
CA SER A 339 -18.54 -17.05 -5.26
C SER A 339 -17.35 -17.31 -4.32
N ARG A 340 -17.66 -17.56 -3.05
CA ARG A 340 -16.68 -18.02 -2.05
C ARG A 340 -15.97 -19.32 -2.44
N ALA A 341 -16.67 -20.21 -3.14
CA ALA A 341 -16.07 -21.45 -3.66
C ALA A 341 -15.02 -21.15 -4.74
N GLU A 342 -15.29 -20.19 -5.63
CA GLU A 342 -14.32 -19.74 -6.63
C GLU A 342 -13.12 -19.04 -5.98
N MET A 343 -13.32 -18.19 -4.98
CA MET A 343 -12.21 -17.56 -4.25
C MET A 343 -11.32 -18.59 -3.53
N LEU A 344 -11.93 -19.59 -2.89
CA LEU A 344 -11.17 -20.68 -2.31
C LEU A 344 -10.42 -21.47 -3.39
N GLY A 345 -11.04 -21.66 -4.56
CA GLY A 345 -10.40 -22.26 -5.73
C GLY A 345 -9.17 -21.49 -6.21
N GLU A 346 -9.21 -20.15 -6.27
CA GLU A 346 -8.04 -19.32 -6.60
C GLU A 346 -6.88 -19.57 -5.62
N PHE A 347 -7.20 -19.62 -4.31
CA PHE A 347 -6.20 -19.89 -3.29
C PHE A 347 -5.58 -21.28 -3.43
N MET A 348 -6.42 -22.32 -3.55
CA MET A 348 -5.94 -23.69 -3.67
C MET A 348 -5.11 -23.91 -4.94
N LYS A 349 -5.55 -23.36 -6.08
CA LYS A 349 -4.78 -23.40 -7.33
C LYS A 349 -3.43 -22.71 -7.20
N TRP A 350 -3.35 -21.58 -6.51
CA TRP A 350 -2.08 -20.90 -6.29
C TRP A 350 -1.16 -21.70 -5.35
N LYS A 351 -1.70 -22.30 -4.28
CA LYS A 351 -0.95 -23.18 -3.37
C LYS A 351 -0.29 -24.37 -4.10
N GLU A 352 -0.91 -24.90 -5.15
CA GLU A 352 -0.35 -25.99 -5.96
C GLU A 352 0.87 -25.57 -6.80
N THR A 353 1.07 -24.26 -7.01
CA THR A 353 2.21 -23.72 -7.78
C THR A 353 3.44 -23.39 -6.92
N MET A 354 3.36 -23.62 -5.61
CA MET A 354 4.33 -23.10 -4.63
C MET A 354 5.57 -23.93 -4.39
#